data_AF-A0ABD0WY97-F1
#
_entry.id   AF-A0ABD0WY97-F1
#
_cell.length_a   1.000
_cell.length_b   1.000
_cell.length_c   1.000
_cell.angle_alpha   90.00
_cell.angle_beta   90.00
_cell.angle_gamma   90.00
#
_symmetry.space_group_name_H-M   'P 1'
#
loop_
_entity.id
_entity.type
_entity.pdbx_description
1 polymer ?
#
loop_
_entity_poly.entity_id
_entity_poly.type
_entity_poly.pdbx_seq_one_letter_code
_entity_poly.pdbx_strand_id
1 'polypeptide(L)'
;MSGLLRFALMVMTTVLHSALGAEPQSPSMVITMEMKVGVEPQSPCPAGWHQNGHQCFSFYPVWATWTSAESSCSQHGGNLASVHSPDQQVFIQNLVKRHTDEPVWIGGYDAAQEGVWLWSDGSTFDDFHWEKEEPNNHGDKENCMELHTEEGRGWNDASCKELKFYVCSMRTRSDVAALPSQKKTHQSELAEGVSLFDVLWSTSETVAEETLHTTSAFLRQMRVGHLPVQRYTNFCQQEALFLDRVLSMLQVLIKRVPVPEDIKLVLQKTQTLYEEYLTKHRQMNVSSIQPSAAVRQYLQSFHDVVNEEPIYWVVSLLPRALLRPYLAQHIPQRIYTKLSLFSFPCPDNPMNPVFGPDEQYGALLKTYQDRINIWKAVNIFRVQMIKEKALFKSGLFPTGDEEEWKPSSMKNVESGPDLRVKLVAEQL
;
A
#
# COMPACT_ATOMS: atom_id res chain seq x y z
N MET A 1 65.82 44.84 15.64
CA MET A 1 66.85 45.62 14.92
C MET A 1 66.15 46.34 13.77
N SER A 2 66.33 47.67 13.68
CA SER A 2 66.30 48.53 12.47
C SER A 2 65.15 48.32 11.45
N GLY A 3 64.26 49.25 11.13
CA GLY A 3 64.40 50.71 11.06
C GLY A 3 64.53 51.17 9.59
N LEU A 4 63.60 52.06 9.16
CA LEU A 4 63.70 53.03 8.05
C LEU A 4 63.60 52.43 6.61
N LEU A 5 62.99 53.07 5.60
CA LEU A 5 63.07 54.47 5.17
C LEU A 5 61.92 54.84 4.20
N ARG A 6 61.58 56.13 4.15
CA ARG A 6 60.53 56.84 3.38
C ARG A 6 60.97 57.24 1.96
N PHE A 7 60.01 57.62 1.08
CA PHE A 7 59.97 58.79 0.14
C PHE A 7 58.62 58.71 -0.64
N ALA A 8 57.57 59.56 -0.49
CA ALA A 8 57.37 60.99 -0.84
C ALA A 8 57.62 61.27 -2.36
N LEU A 9 56.78 61.95 -3.18
CA LEU A 9 55.73 62.97 -2.97
C LEU A 9 55.03 63.32 -4.33
N MET A 10 53.77 63.85 -4.27
CA MET A 10 53.21 64.99 -5.07
C MET A 10 52.83 64.77 -6.57
N VAL A 11 51.81 65.37 -7.24
CA VAL A 11 51.03 66.66 -7.19
C VAL A 11 49.73 66.45 -8.04
N MET A 12 48.52 66.96 -7.76
CA MET A 12 47.89 68.24 -8.22
C MET A 12 46.36 68.14 -7.89
N THR A 13 45.77 68.94 -6.98
CA THR A 13 45.10 70.28 -7.16
C THR A 13 43.93 70.26 -8.17
N THR A 14 42.75 70.89 -8.04
CA THR A 14 42.08 71.96 -7.23
C THR A 14 40.64 72.11 -7.85
N VAL A 15 39.54 72.57 -7.25
CA VAL A 15 39.13 73.96 -6.92
C VAL A 15 37.67 73.95 -6.38
N LEU A 16 37.43 74.84 -5.41
CA LEU A 16 36.25 75.51 -4.83
C LEU A 16 34.87 75.48 -5.56
N HIS A 17 33.76 75.42 -4.79
CA HIS A 17 33.03 76.60 -4.25
C HIS A 17 31.76 76.17 -3.47
N SER A 18 31.50 76.89 -2.38
CA SER A 18 30.33 76.79 -1.48
C SER A 18 29.23 77.78 -1.87
N ALA A 19 27.96 77.41 -1.73
CA ALA A 19 26.85 78.33 -1.44
C ALA A 19 25.58 77.57 -0.97
N LEU A 20 24.96 78.08 0.10
CA LEU A 20 23.69 77.64 0.71
C LEU A 20 22.47 78.14 -0.09
N GLY A 21 21.34 77.42 0.01
CA GLY A 21 20.00 77.90 -0.40
C GLY A 21 18.95 76.78 -0.38
N ALA A 22 17.74 77.06 0.12
CA ALA A 22 16.76 76.10 0.65
C ALA A 22 15.59 75.67 -0.28
N GLU A 23 14.91 74.57 0.11
CA GLU A 23 13.51 74.12 -0.16
C GLU A 23 13.09 73.59 -1.56
N PRO A 24 11.98 72.81 -1.73
CA PRO A 24 11.19 71.97 -0.79
C PRO A 24 10.87 70.53 -1.33
N GLN A 25 10.26 69.69 -0.48
CA GLN A 25 9.88 68.28 -0.74
C GLN A 25 8.64 68.10 -1.66
N SER A 26 8.64 67.02 -2.47
CA SER A 26 7.45 66.33 -3.00
C SER A 26 7.82 64.87 -3.41
N PRO A 27 6.87 63.93 -3.56
CA PRO A 27 6.64 62.85 -2.60
C PRO A 27 7.20 61.48 -3.03
N SER A 28 7.55 60.65 -2.03
CA SER A 28 7.92 59.25 -2.21
C SER A 28 6.70 58.42 -2.63
N MET A 29 6.82 57.75 -3.77
CA MET A 29 5.83 56.83 -4.33
C MET A 29 5.62 55.63 -3.37
N VAL A 30 4.42 55.51 -2.82
CA VAL A 30 4.00 54.34 -2.03
C VAL A 30 3.59 53.24 -3.01
N ILE A 31 4.40 52.18 -3.12
CA ILE A 31 4.02 50.97 -3.84
C ILE A 31 3.22 50.09 -2.87
N THR A 32 1.90 50.09 -3.00
CA THR A 32 1.05 49.06 -2.39
C THR A 32 1.30 47.74 -3.11
N MET A 33 2.03 46.82 -2.48
CA MET A 33 2.07 45.43 -2.93
C MET A 33 0.75 44.76 -2.55
N GLU A 34 -0.13 44.56 -3.54
CA GLU A 34 -1.23 43.62 -3.37
C GLU A 34 -0.65 42.20 -3.31
N MET A 35 -0.83 41.53 -2.16
CA MET A 35 -0.55 40.10 -2.03
C MET A 35 -1.58 39.33 -2.86
N LYS A 36 -1.23 39.00 -4.11
CA LYS A 36 -1.92 37.92 -4.83
C LYS A 36 -1.54 36.61 -4.13
N VAL A 37 -2.54 35.97 -3.52
CA VAL A 37 -2.45 34.57 -3.10
C VAL A 37 -2.05 33.76 -4.33
N GLY A 38 -0.81 33.28 -4.36
CA GLY A 38 -0.32 32.41 -5.42
C GLY A 38 -1.08 31.08 -5.37
N VAL A 39 -1.84 30.79 -6.41
CA VAL A 39 -2.35 29.44 -6.64
C VAL A 39 -1.14 28.59 -7.02
N GLU A 40 -0.71 27.71 -6.12
CA GLU A 40 0.34 26.72 -6.42
C GLU A 40 -0.17 25.86 -7.61
N PRO A 41 0.61 25.69 -8.69
CA PRO A 41 0.16 24.92 -9.85
C PRO A 41 -0.16 23.50 -9.38
N GLN A 42 -1.42 23.10 -9.53
CA GLN A 42 -1.83 21.75 -9.19
C GLN A 42 -1.04 20.77 -10.06
N SER A 43 -0.35 19.82 -9.42
CA SER A 43 0.35 18.75 -10.12
C SER A 43 -0.63 18.05 -11.08
N PRO A 44 -0.25 17.80 -12.35
CA PRO A 44 -1.09 17.10 -13.31
C PRO A 44 -1.30 15.62 -12.95
N CYS A 45 -0.54 15.12 -11.96
CA CYS A 45 -0.66 13.79 -11.39
C CYS A 45 -1.25 13.82 -9.97
N PRO A 46 -2.08 12.82 -9.60
CA PRO A 46 -2.56 12.67 -8.22
C PRO A 46 -1.42 12.58 -7.20
N ALA A 47 -1.74 12.84 -5.93
CA ALA A 47 -0.78 12.66 -4.84
C ALA A 47 -0.24 11.22 -4.82
N GLY A 48 1.08 11.06 -4.70
CA GLY A 48 1.75 9.76 -4.72
C GLY A 48 2.02 9.19 -6.14
N TRP A 49 1.69 9.94 -7.19
CA TRP A 49 2.00 9.60 -8.58
C TRP A 49 3.11 10.49 -9.13
N HIS A 50 3.94 9.93 -10.00
CA HIS A 50 5.09 10.60 -10.57
C HIS A 50 4.90 10.80 -12.07
N GLN A 51 5.02 12.04 -12.54
CA GLN A 51 4.84 12.38 -13.95
C GLN A 51 6.06 11.97 -14.78
N ASN A 52 5.82 11.40 -15.95
CA ASN A 52 6.78 11.34 -17.04
C ASN A 52 6.05 11.52 -18.38
N GLY A 53 6.38 12.59 -19.10
CA GLY A 53 5.63 13.02 -20.29
C GLY A 53 4.16 13.33 -19.96
N HIS A 54 3.25 12.72 -20.72
CA HIS A 54 1.79 12.87 -20.56
C HIS A 54 1.14 11.77 -19.70
N GLN A 55 1.94 10.98 -18.98
CA GLN A 55 1.48 9.94 -18.08
C GLN A 55 1.97 10.17 -16.65
N CYS A 56 1.19 9.64 -15.72
CA CYS A 56 1.47 9.56 -14.30
C CYS A 56 1.68 8.09 -13.96
N PHE A 57 2.73 7.76 -13.21
CA PHE A 57 3.06 6.40 -12.80
C PHE A 57 3.11 6.27 -11.28
N SER A 58 2.70 5.13 -10.76
CA SER A 58 2.89 4.80 -9.35
C SER A 58 3.23 3.33 -9.17
N PHE A 59 4.25 3.06 -8.36
CA PHE A 59 4.68 1.72 -8.01
C PHE A 59 3.90 1.22 -6.80
N TYR A 60 3.39 0.00 -6.88
CA TYR A 60 2.64 -0.66 -5.83
C TYR A 60 3.38 -1.92 -5.37
N PRO A 61 3.99 -1.91 -4.17
CA PRO A 61 4.63 -3.09 -3.59
C PRO A 61 3.58 -4.05 -3.01
N VAL A 62 2.60 -4.41 -3.83
CA VAL A 62 1.47 -5.27 -3.47
C VAL A 62 1.51 -6.51 -4.35
N TRP A 63 1.53 -7.69 -3.74
CA TRP A 63 1.57 -8.94 -4.46
C TRP A 63 0.23 -9.21 -5.15
N ALA A 64 0.24 -9.26 -6.48
CA ALA A 64 -0.95 -9.52 -7.28
C ALA A 64 -0.63 -10.36 -8.51
N THR A 65 -1.63 -11.11 -8.98
CA THR A 65 -1.62 -11.64 -10.35
C THR A 65 -1.78 -10.49 -11.34
N TRP A 66 -1.33 -10.66 -12.57
CA TRP A 66 -1.44 -9.59 -13.58
C TRP A 66 -2.88 -9.08 -13.71
N THR A 67 -3.87 -9.98 -13.78
CA THR A 67 -5.29 -9.62 -13.86
C THR A 67 -5.77 -8.88 -12.61
N SER A 68 -5.34 -9.29 -11.42
CA SER A 68 -5.68 -8.58 -10.17
C SER A 68 -5.05 -7.18 -10.13
N ALA A 69 -3.80 -7.05 -10.58
CA ALA A 69 -3.10 -5.78 -10.62
C ALA A 69 -3.77 -4.80 -11.60
N GLU A 70 -4.09 -5.27 -12.82
CA GLU A 70 -4.86 -4.50 -13.81
C GLU A 70 -6.21 -4.06 -13.23
N SER A 71 -6.95 -4.97 -12.60
CA SER A 71 -8.22 -4.64 -11.96
C SER A 71 -8.07 -3.55 -10.90
N SER A 72 -7.02 -3.62 -10.07
CA SER A 72 -6.75 -2.60 -9.06
C SER A 72 -6.40 -1.23 -9.67
N CYS A 73 -5.54 -1.19 -10.70
CA CYS A 73 -5.20 0.05 -11.40
C CYS A 73 -6.44 0.66 -12.11
N SER A 74 -7.23 -0.17 -12.79
CA SER A 74 -8.48 0.18 -13.46
C SER A 74 -9.52 0.81 -12.51
N GLN A 75 -9.69 0.24 -11.32
CA GLN A 75 -10.60 0.78 -10.31
C GLN A 75 -10.20 2.19 -9.82
N HIS A 76 -8.93 2.56 -10.01
CA HIS A 76 -8.37 3.87 -9.64
C HIS A 76 -8.20 4.82 -10.84
N GLY A 77 -8.84 4.53 -11.97
CA GLY A 77 -8.86 5.40 -13.15
C GLY A 77 -7.59 5.36 -14.00
N GLY A 78 -6.77 4.33 -13.83
CA GLY A 78 -5.60 4.04 -14.66
C GLY A 78 -5.63 2.62 -15.19
N ASN A 79 -4.47 2.09 -15.57
CA ASN A 79 -4.26 0.70 -15.95
C ASN A 79 -2.88 0.26 -15.44
N LEU A 80 -2.52 -1.01 -15.59
CA LEU A 80 -1.10 -1.36 -15.55
C LEU A 80 -0.31 -0.52 -16.55
N ALA A 81 0.95 -0.22 -16.23
CA ALA A 81 1.71 0.77 -16.97
C ALA A 81 1.93 0.36 -18.42
N SER A 82 1.56 1.24 -19.35
CA SER A 82 2.00 1.20 -20.74
C SER A 82 3.28 2.04 -20.90
N VAL A 83 4.18 1.62 -21.80
CA VAL A 83 5.48 2.27 -22.01
C VAL A 83 5.63 2.63 -23.50
N HIS A 84 5.80 3.93 -23.77
CA HIS A 84 5.76 4.49 -25.13
C HIS A 84 7.06 5.20 -25.53
N SER A 85 8.11 5.12 -24.71
CA SER A 85 9.41 5.68 -25.03
C SER A 85 10.54 5.08 -24.19
N PRO A 86 11.80 5.11 -24.67
CA PRO A 86 12.96 4.75 -23.87
C PRO A 86 13.08 5.55 -22.57
N ASP A 87 12.69 6.84 -22.57
CA ASP A 87 12.71 7.68 -21.38
C ASP A 87 11.72 7.20 -20.31
N GLN A 88 10.52 6.77 -20.73
CA GLN A 88 9.53 6.17 -19.82
C GLN A 88 10.01 4.83 -19.27
N GLN A 89 10.65 4.01 -20.11
CA GLN A 89 11.22 2.74 -19.68
C GLN A 89 12.25 2.94 -18.55
N VAL A 90 13.23 3.80 -18.77
CA VAL A 90 14.26 4.13 -17.77
C VAL A 90 13.63 4.75 -16.52
N PHE A 91 12.61 5.60 -16.69
CA PHE A 91 11.89 6.21 -15.57
C PHE A 91 11.19 5.16 -14.69
N ILE A 92 10.47 4.20 -15.28
CA ILE A 92 9.76 3.14 -14.54
C ILE A 92 10.77 2.20 -13.87
N GLN A 93 11.84 1.80 -14.58
CA GLN A 93 12.91 1.00 -13.99
C GLN A 93 13.50 1.68 -12.76
N ASN A 94 13.80 2.97 -12.82
CA ASN A 94 14.30 3.73 -11.68
C ASN A 94 13.25 3.92 -10.58
N LEU A 95 11.98 4.09 -10.93
CA LEU A 95 10.88 4.18 -9.96
C LEU A 95 10.83 2.92 -9.08
N VAL A 96 11.00 1.74 -9.69
CA VAL A 96 10.95 0.43 -9.02
C VAL A 96 12.27 0.07 -8.32
N LYS A 97 13.42 0.24 -9.00
CA LYS A 97 14.77 -0.14 -8.53
C LYS A 97 15.19 0.51 -7.21
N ARG A 98 14.63 1.69 -6.90
CA ARG A 98 14.82 2.33 -5.57
C ARG A 98 14.32 1.47 -4.42
N HIS A 99 13.48 0.48 -4.69
CA HIS A 99 12.71 -0.26 -3.71
C HIS A 99 12.98 -1.76 -3.77
N THR A 100 13.05 -2.34 -4.97
CA THR A 100 13.24 -3.78 -5.18
C THR A 100 13.96 -4.04 -6.51
N ASP A 101 14.69 -5.15 -6.57
CA ASP A 101 15.27 -5.68 -7.81
C ASP A 101 14.37 -6.76 -8.44
N GLU A 102 13.26 -7.12 -7.77
CA GLU A 102 12.31 -8.12 -8.28
C GLU A 102 11.59 -7.63 -9.55
N PRO A 103 11.25 -8.55 -10.47
CA PRO A 103 10.39 -8.26 -11.61
C PRO A 103 9.02 -7.72 -11.18
N VAL A 104 8.45 -6.82 -11.97
CA VAL A 104 7.13 -6.22 -11.69
C VAL A 104 6.21 -6.25 -12.90
N TRP A 105 4.89 -6.35 -12.67
CA TRP A 105 3.93 -6.28 -13.76
C TRP A 105 3.83 -4.90 -14.38
N ILE A 106 3.75 -4.89 -15.71
CA ILE A 106 3.32 -3.78 -16.55
C ILE A 106 2.21 -4.25 -17.52
N GLY A 107 1.60 -3.33 -18.26
CA GLY A 107 0.30 -3.57 -18.91
C GLY A 107 0.32 -4.41 -20.18
N GLY A 108 1.46 -4.98 -20.56
CA GLY A 108 1.57 -5.78 -21.78
C GLY A 108 0.93 -7.15 -21.59
N TYR A 109 0.18 -7.62 -22.59
CA TYR A 109 -0.37 -8.98 -22.65
C TYR A 109 -0.60 -9.41 -24.10
N ASP A 110 -0.63 -10.71 -24.35
CA ASP A 110 -0.93 -11.31 -25.67
C ASP A 110 -1.87 -12.53 -25.57
N ALA A 111 -2.55 -12.71 -24.44
CA ALA A 111 -3.48 -13.82 -24.18
C ALA A 111 -4.59 -14.04 -25.22
N ALA A 112 -4.87 -13.05 -26.07
CA ALA A 112 -5.83 -13.18 -27.17
C ALA A 112 -5.24 -13.93 -28.37
N GLN A 113 -3.95 -13.72 -28.65
CA GLN A 113 -3.21 -14.36 -29.73
C GLN A 113 -1.71 -14.25 -29.43
N GLU A 114 -1.08 -15.41 -29.21
CA GLU A 114 0.35 -15.56 -28.98
C GLU A 114 1.21 -14.74 -29.96
N GLY A 115 2.14 -13.96 -29.42
CA GLY A 115 3.05 -13.09 -30.17
C GLY A 115 2.42 -11.78 -30.67
N VAL A 116 1.13 -11.53 -30.40
CA VAL A 116 0.45 -10.27 -30.71
C VAL A 116 0.17 -9.50 -29.42
N TRP A 117 1.16 -8.68 -29.05
CA TRP A 117 1.14 -7.92 -27.81
C TRP A 117 0.29 -6.65 -27.88
N LEU A 118 -0.39 -6.38 -26.78
CA LEU A 118 -1.27 -5.23 -26.58
C LEU A 118 -1.01 -4.60 -25.21
N TRP A 119 -1.20 -3.29 -25.09
CA TRP A 119 -1.28 -2.63 -23.79
C TRP A 119 -2.70 -2.69 -23.23
N SER A 120 -2.84 -2.95 -21.93
CA SER A 120 -4.13 -3.06 -21.23
C SER A 120 -4.92 -1.75 -21.19
N ASP A 121 -4.27 -0.61 -21.38
CA ASP A 121 -4.91 0.71 -21.50
C ASP A 121 -5.48 0.99 -22.91
N GLY A 122 -5.31 0.05 -23.85
CA GLY A 122 -5.77 0.15 -25.24
C GLY A 122 -4.95 1.08 -26.13
N SER A 123 -3.81 1.57 -25.66
CA SER A 123 -2.85 2.30 -26.49
C SER A 123 -2.16 1.39 -27.50
N THR A 124 -1.51 1.98 -28.51
CA THR A 124 -0.75 1.22 -29.51
C THR A 124 0.44 0.53 -28.85
N PHE A 125 0.63 -0.76 -29.14
CA PHE A 125 1.79 -1.50 -28.65
C PHE A 125 3.07 -1.01 -29.36
N ASP A 126 4.10 -0.71 -28.56
CA ASP A 126 5.39 -0.22 -29.05
C ASP A 126 6.45 -1.30 -28.79
N ASP A 127 6.81 -2.04 -29.83
CA ASP A 127 7.70 -3.19 -29.75
C ASP A 127 9.18 -2.79 -29.78
N PHE A 128 9.76 -2.36 -28.65
CA PHE A 128 11.12 -1.82 -28.64
C PHE A 128 12.05 -2.23 -27.48
N HIS A 129 11.55 -2.91 -26.44
CA HIS A 129 12.34 -3.13 -25.22
C HIS A 129 12.26 -4.53 -24.61
N TRP A 130 11.98 -5.55 -25.41
CA TRP A 130 12.14 -6.93 -24.98
C TRP A 130 13.58 -7.23 -24.58
N GLU A 131 13.72 -8.13 -23.61
CA GLU A 131 15.00 -8.76 -23.36
C GLU A 131 15.46 -9.61 -24.54
N LYS A 132 16.76 -9.89 -24.56
CA LYS A 132 17.31 -10.78 -25.56
C LYS A 132 16.63 -12.15 -25.44
N GLU A 133 16.09 -12.64 -26.55
CA GLU A 133 15.34 -13.90 -26.68
C GLU A 133 13.88 -13.84 -26.17
N GLU A 134 13.40 -12.67 -25.74
CA GLU A 134 11.99 -12.47 -25.35
C GLU A 134 11.15 -11.81 -26.45
N PRO A 135 9.83 -12.01 -26.45
CA PRO A 135 9.08 -12.97 -25.62
C PRO A 135 9.29 -14.42 -26.10
N ASN A 136 9.45 -15.36 -25.17
CA ASN A 136 9.82 -16.75 -25.47
C ASN A 136 8.68 -17.78 -25.25
N ASN A 137 7.60 -17.37 -24.58
CA ASN A 137 6.46 -18.19 -24.21
C ASN A 137 6.82 -19.50 -23.50
N HIS A 138 7.57 -19.41 -22.41
CA HIS A 138 8.14 -20.58 -21.77
C HIS A 138 7.05 -21.56 -21.30
N GLY A 139 7.00 -22.73 -21.94
CA GLY A 139 6.04 -23.78 -21.62
C GLY A 139 4.60 -23.48 -22.05
N ASP A 140 4.42 -22.64 -23.07
CA ASP A 140 3.16 -22.27 -23.72
C ASP A 140 2.13 -21.66 -22.75
N LYS A 141 2.59 -20.84 -21.81
CA LYS A 141 1.81 -20.35 -20.64
C LYS A 141 2.11 -18.90 -20.24
N GLU A 142 2.98 -18.20 -20.96
CA GLU A 142 3.41 -16.85 -20.59
C GLU A 142 2.69 -15.87 -21.50
N ASN A 143 1.82 -15.05 -20.90
CA ASN A 143 0.92 -14.19 -21.68
C ASN A 143 0.79 -12.78 -21.08
N CYS A 144 1.64 -12.47 -20.10
CA CYS A 144 1.60 -11.24 -19.32
C CYS A 144 3.00 -10.67 -19.14
N MET A 145 3.15 -9.38 -19.38
CA MET A 145 4.45 -8.71 -19.40
C MET A 145 4.92 -8.32 -18.00
N GLU A 146 6.14 -8.73 -17.67
CA GLU A 146 6.89 -8.19 -16.55
C GLU A 146 8.04 -7.28 -17.03
N LEU A 147 8.44 -6.37 -16.15
CA LEU A 147 9.55 -5.46 -16.34
C LEU A 147 10.66 -5.80 -15.35
N HIS A 148 11.86 -6.04 -15.88
CA HIS A 148 13.06 -6.19 -15.10
C HIS A 148 13.77 -4.84 -14.91
N THR A 149 14.32 -4.63 -13.72
CA THR A 149 14.91 -3.35 -13.30
C THR A 149 16.45 -3.36 -13.32
N GLU A 150 17.05 -4.52 -13.58
CA GLU A 150 18.50 -4.67 -13.71
C GLU A 150 19.00 -3.90 -14.93
N GLU A 151 20.22 -3.39 -14.86
CA GLU A 151 20.77 -2.60 -15.96
C GLU A 151 20.99 -3.48 -17.20
N GLY A 152 20.53 -3.03 -18.37
CA GLY A 152 20.60 -3.79 -19.62
C GLY A 152 19.50 -4.84 -19.79
N ARG A 153 18.58 -4.94 -18.84
CA ARG A 153 17.37 -5.78 -18.89
C ARG A 153 16.14 -4.97 -19.31
N GLY A 154 15.06 -5.67 -19.63
CA GLY A 154 13.91 -5.11 -20.33
C GLY A 154 12.61 -5.82 -19.99
N TRP A 155 11.77 -6.06 -21.00
CA TRP A 155 10.51 -6.78 -20.85
C TRP A 155 10.71 -8.28 -21.01
N ASN A 156 9.95 -9.04 -20.23
CA ASN A 156 9.85 -10.48 -20.32
C ASN A 156 8.36 -10.87 -20.30
N ASP A 157 7.98 -11.93 -21.01
CA ASP A 157 6.68 -12.56 -20.83
C ASP A 157 6.73 -13.55 -19.67
N ALA A 158 5.66 -13.59 -18.88
CA ALA A 158 5.59 -14.48 -17.73
C ALA A 158 4.17 -15.03 -17.55
N SER A 159 4.08 -16.07 -16.73
CA SER A 159 2.81 -16.66 -16.34
C SER A 159 1.97 -15.64 -15.57
N CYS A 160 0.80 -15.29 -16.13
CA CYS A 160 -0.16 -14.35 -15.52
C CYS A 160 -0.63 -14.74 -14.11
N LYS A 161 -0.39 -15.99 -13.69
CA LYS A 161 -0.76 -16.53 -12.37
C LYS A 161 0.27 -16.22 -11.28
N GLU A 162 1.46 -15.77 -11.65
CA GLU A 162 2.48 -15.39 -10.68
C GLU A 162 2.03 -14.17 -9.87
N LEU A 163 2.52 -14.09 -8.64
CA LEU A 163 2.35 -12.90 -7.83
C LEU A 163 3.58 -12.03 -8.01
N LYS A 164 3.39 -10.77 -8.41
CA LYS A 164 4.46 -9.77 -8.47
C LYS A 164 3.93 -8.43 -7.96
N PHE A 165 4.85 -7.54 -7.63
CA PHE A 165 4.52 -6.12 -7.52
C PHE A 165 4.22 -5.54 -8.89
N TYR A 166 3.73 -4.31 -8.97
CA TYR A 166 3.27 -3.76 -10.24
C TYR A 166 3.34 -2.24 -10.27
N VAL A 167 3.30 -1.70 -11.49
CA VAL A 167 3.25 -0.27 -11.75
C VAL A 167 1.93 0.05 -12.44
N CYS A 168 1.18 0.97 -11.87
CA CYS A 168 0.02 1.54 -12.54
C CYS A 168 0.43 2.81 -13.30
N SER A 169 -0.27 3.09 -14.40
CA SER A 169 -0.19 4.36 -15.13
C SER A 169 -1.58 4.97 -15.38
N MET A 170 -1.64 6.28 -15.54
CA MET A 170 -2.82 6.98 -16.05
C MET A 170 -2.37 8.21 -16.85
N ARG A 171 -3.24 8.76 -17.69
CA ARG A 171 -2.94 10.02 -18.39
C ARG A 171 -2.92 11.19 -17.41
N THR A 172 -2.00 12.12 -17.64
CA THR A 172 -2.00 13.43 -16.97
C THR A 172 -3.33 14.12 -17.16
N ARG A 173 -3.81 14.81 -16.12
CA ARG A 173 -5.01 15.66 -16.25
C ARG A 173 -4.66 16.82 -17.18
N SER A 174 -5.15 16.78 -18.42
CA SER A 174 -5.16 17.97 -19.29
C SER A 174 -6.08 19.01 -18.65
N ASP A 175 -5.77 20.31 -18.76
CA ASP A 175 -6.48 21.44 -18.13
C ASP A 175 -8.01 21.42 -18.30
N VAL A 176 -8.71 20.57 -17.55
CA VAL A 176 -10.13 20.69 -17.31
C VAL A 176 -10.23 21.67 -16.15
N ALA A 177 -10.71 22.87 -16.47
CA ALA A 177 -10.94 23.98 -15.56
C ALA A 177 -11.14 23.49 -14.13
N ALA A 178 -10.23 23.88 -13.25
CA ALA A 178 -10.22 23.52 -11.84
C ALA A 178 -11.63 23.70 -11.27
N LEU A 179 -12.42 22.62 -11.23
CA LEU A 179 -13.45 22.52 -10.23
C LEU A 179 -12.70 22.65 -8.92
N PRO A 180 -13.07 23.61 -8.06
CA PRO A 180 -12.41 23.73 -6.78
C PRO A 180 -12.47 22.35 -6.15
N SER A 181 -11.29 21.73 -5.98
CA SER A 181 -11.13 20.67 -5.00
C SER A 181 -11.43 21.38 -3.69
N GLN A 182 -12.72 21.42 -3.33
CA GLN A 182 -13.08 21.57 -1.95
C GLN A 182 -12.38 20.38 -1.30
N LYS A 183 -11.26 20.64 -0.63
CA LYS A 183 -10.96 19.92 0.60
C LYS A 183 -12.21 20.12 1.44
N LYS A 184 -13.21 19.26 1.27
CA LYS A 184 -14.15 18.98 2.33
C LYS A 184 -13.30 18.33 3.39
N THR A 185 -12.72 19.15 4.25
CA THR A 185 -12.32 18.77 5.59
C THR A 185 -13.62 18.41 6.33
N HIS A 186 -14.25 17.31 5.95
CA HIS A 186 -15.03 16.54 6.89
C HIS A 186 -13.99 15.77 7.70
N GLN A 187 -13.36 16.47 8.63
CA GLN A 187 -12.67 15.82 9.72
C GLN A 187 -13.82 15.29 10.58
N SER A 188 -14.22 14.05 10.31
CA SER A 188 -15.11 13.35 11.22
C SER A 188 -14.34 13.22 12.53
N GLU A 189 -14.77 13.92 13.57
CA GLU A 189 -14.13 13.87 14.88
C GLU A 189 -14.80 12.78 15.73
N LEU A 190 -13.99 12.06 16.52
CA LEU A 190 -14.53 11.15 17.54
C LEU A 190 -15.19 11.98 18.64
N ALA A 191 -16.30 11.48 19.19
CA ALA A 191 -16.85 12.06 20.40
C ALA A 191 -15.83 12.01 21.56
N GLU A 192 -15.93 12.96 22.49
CA GLU A 192 -15.04 13.04 23.64
C GLU A 192 -15.03 11.71 24.42
N GLY A 193 -13.84 11.20 24.71
CA GLY A 193 -13.65 9.92 25.42
C GLY A 193 -13.79 8.66 24.55
N VAL A 194 -14.13 8.78 23.26
CA VAL A 194 -14.18 7.64 22.32
C VAL A 194 -12.79 7.40 21.72
N SER A 195 -12.30 6.17 21.83
CA SER A 195 -11.04 5.72 21.22
C SER A 195 -11.28 5.21 19.80
N LEU A 196 -10.43 5.58 18.85
CA LEU A 196 -10.49 5.03 17.49
C LEU A 196 -10.36 3.49 17.52
N PHE A 197 -9.49 2.96 18.39
CA PHE A 197 -9.27 1.52 18.53
C PHE A 197 -10.59 0.78 18.83
N ASP A 198 -11.39 1.30 19.75
CA ASP A 198 -12.68 0.71 20.14
C ASP A 198 -13.70 0.80 19.02
N VAL A 199 -13.69 1.91 18.26
CA VAL A 199 -14.54 2.08 17.08
C VAL A 199 -14.19 1.06 16.00
N LEU A 200 -12.90 0.87 15.70
CA LEU A 200 -12.45 -0.12 14.72
C LEU A 200 -12.92 -1.53 15.08
N TRP A 201 -12.74 -1.95 16.34
CA TRP A 201 -13.18 -3.27 16.78
C TRP A 201 -14.70 -3.42 16.77
N SER A 202 -15.43 -2.52 17.44
CA SER A 202 -16.89 -2.63 17.60
C SER A 202 -17.64 -2.62 16.27
N THR A 203 -17.13 -1.90 15.26
CA THR A 203 -17.75 -1.86 13.91
C THR A 203 -17.56 -3.13 13.10
N SER A 204 -16.67 -4.01 13.54
CA SER A 204 -16.35 -5.27 12.88
C SER A 204 -16.54 -6.49 13.79
N GLU A 205 -17.12 -6.30 14.98
CA GLU A 205 -17.39 -7.37 15.94
C GLU A 205 -18.27 -8.48 15.33
N THR A 206 -19.30 -8.09 14.58
CA THR A 206 -20.13 -9.02 13.80
C THR A 206 -19.32 -9.92 12.85
N VAL A 207 -18.25 -9.41 12.24
CA VAL A 207 -17.36 -10.19 11.38
C VAL A 207 -16.57 -11.22 12.21
N ALA A 208 -16.12 -10.84 13.41
CA ALA A 208 -15.43 -11.73 14.34
C ALA A 208 -16.35 -12.86 14.84
N GLU A 209 -17.58 -12.53 15.24
CA GLU A 209 -18.60 -13.49 15.65
C GLU A 209 -18.97 -14.46 14.52
N GLU A 210 -19.19 -13.94 13.31
CA GLU A 210 -19.49 -14.78 12.13
C GLU A 210 -18.33 -15.72 11.78
N THR A 211 -17.09 -15.27 11.97
CA THR A 211 -15.88 -16.09 11.79
C THR A 211 -15.91 -17.25 12.78
N LEU A 212 -16.27 -16.99 14.04
CA LEU A 212 -16.33 -17.96 15.13
C LEU A 212 -17.50 -18.95 15.03
N HIS A 213 -18.68 -18.51 14.59
CA HIS A 213 -19.93 -19.26 14.73
C HIS A 213 -20.51 -19.79 13.41
N THR A 214 -20.50 -19.00 12.34
CA THR A 214 -21.54 -19.16 11.30
C THR A 214 -20.99 -19.55 9.93
N THR A 215 -19.72 -19.29 9.61
CA THR A 215 -19.24 -19.36 8.22
C THR A 215 -18.00 -20.21 7.95
N SER A 216 -17.13 -20.49 8.92
CA SER A 216 -15.97 -21.34 8.68
C SER A 216 -16.26 -22.78 9.14
N ALA A 217 -16.70 -23.64 8.20
CA ALA A 217 -16.74 -25.07 8.48
C ALA A 217 -15.37 -25.59 8.93
N PHE A 218 -14.29 -24.87 8.61
CA PHE A 218 -12.93 -25.06 9.11
C PHE A 218 -12.84 -24.93 10.63
N LEU A 219 -13.15 -23.77 11.24
CA LEU A 219 -13.04 -23.58 12.69
C LEU A 219 -14.02 -24.47 13.45
N ARG A 220 -15.22 -24.70 12.89
CA ARG A 220 -16.18 -25.65 13.45
C ARG A 220 -15.63 -27.07 13.47
N GLN A 221 -15.08 -27.56 12.35
CA GLN A 221 -14.47 -28.90 12.26
C GLN A 221 -13.23 -29.01 13.14
N MET A 222 -12.43 -27.95 13.24
CA MET A 222 -11.28 -27.86 14.14
C MET A 222 -11.75 -27.99 15.59
N ARG A 223 -12.83 -27.29 15.98
CA ARG A 223 -13.39 -27.32 17.34
C ARG A 223 -13.85 -28.71 17.78
N VAL A 224 -14.49 -29.46 16.87
CA VAL A 224 -14.94 -30.83 17.17
C VAL A 224 -13.85 -31.89 16.97
N GLY A 225 -12.66 -31.50 16.48
CA GLY A 225 -11.55 -32.41 16.21
C GLY A 225 -11.75 -33.31 14.98
N HIS A 226 -12.58 -32.88 14.03
CA HIS A 226 -12.85 -33.59 12.78
C HIS A 226 -12.24 -32.90 11.55
N LEU A 227 -11.38 -31.90 11.74
CA LEU A 227 -10.71 -31.24 10.62
C LEU A 227 -9.71 -32.21 9.97
N PRO A 228 -9.84 -32.52 8.66
CA PRO A 228 -8.87 -33.37 7.96
C PRO A 228 -7.47 -32.74 7.96
N VAL A 229 -6.44 -33.58 8.15
CA VAL A 229 -5.03 -33.14 8.16
C VAL A 229 -4.67 -32.32 6.94
N GLN A 230 -5.05 -32.80 5.74
CA GLN A 230 -4.75 -32.10 4.49
C GLN A 230 -5.34 -30.66 4.46
N ARG A 231 -6.54 -30.46 5.01
CA ARG A 231 -7.16 -29.13 5.06
C ARG A 231 -6.40 -28.19 6.00
N TYR A 232 -5.96 -28.71 7.14
CA TYR A 232 -5.12 -27.97 8.07
C TYR A 232 -3.76 -27.62 7.46
N THR A 233 -3.10 -28.59 6.82
CA THR A 233 -1.83 -28.39 6.09
C THR A 233 -1.97 -27.32 5.00
N ASN A 234 -3.03 -27.36 4.20
CA ASN A 234 -3.26 -26.37 3.16
C ASN A 234 -3.49 -24.97 3.75
N PHE A 235 -4.25 -24.85 4.84
CA PHE A 235 -4.40 -23.58 5.55
C PHE A 235 -3.04 -23.03 5.99
N CYS A 236 -2.19 -23.87 6.57
CA CYS A 236 -0.84 -23.49 7.00
C CYS A 236 0.06 -23.00 5.87
N GLN A 237 -0.02 -23.65 4.71
CA GLN A 237 0.70 -23.24 3.50
C GLN A 237 0.23 -21.86 3.02
N GLN A 238 -1.09 -21.65 2.95
CA GLN A 238 -1.67 -20.36 2.54
C GLN A 238 -1.34 -19.24 3.54
N GLU A 239 -1.35 -19.55 4.84
CA GLU A 239 -0.95 -18.64 5.91
C GLU A 239 0.54 -18.25 5.76
N ALA A 240 1.43 -19.23 5.59
CA ALA A 240 2.86 -18.97 5.40
C ALA A 240 3.10 -18.09 4.16
N LEU A 241 2.42 -18.39 3.04
CA LEU A 241 2.49 -17.57 1.83
C LEU A 241 2.02 -16.13 2.09
N PHE A 242 0.89 -15.95 2.77
CA PHE A 242 0.40 -14.62 3.11
C PHE A 242 1.40 -13.83 3.96
N LEU A 243 1.93 -14.44 5.02
CA LEU A 243 2.88 -13.79 5.94
C LEU A 243 4.19 -13.42 5.23
N ASP A 244 4.72 -14.30 4.39
CA ASP A 244 5.90 -14.05 3.55
C ASP A 244 5.68 -12.84 2.64
N ARG A 245 4.54 -12.82 1.93
CA ARG A 245 4.21 -11.73 1.00
C ARG A 245 4.03 -10.39 1.72
N VAL A 246 3.34 -10.38 2.87
CA VAL A 246 3.18 -9.15 3.66
C VAL A 246 4.51 -8.69 4.26
N LEU A 247 5.38 -9.61 4.69
CA LEU A 247 6.72 -9.28 5.17
C LEU A 247 7.54 -8.56 4.11
N SER A 248 7.62 -9.09 2.87
CA SER A 248 8.34 -8.45 1.77
C SER A 248 7.75 -7.07 1.41
N MET A 249 6.42 -6.94 1.43
CA MET A 249 5.76 -5.65 1.22
C MET A 249 6.17 -4.63 2.30
N LEU A 250 6.16 -5.01 3.58
CA LEU A 250 6.57 -4.13 4.69
C LEU A 250 8.04 -3.71 4.58
N GLN A 251 8.93 -4.63 4.18
CA GLN A 251 10.35 -4.33 3.96
C GLN A 251 10.52 -3.23 2.89
N VAL A 252 9.76 -3.32 1.80
CA VAL A 252 9.76 -2.30 0.75
C VAL A 252 9.19 -0.97 1.24
N LEU A 253 8.04 -0.98 1.93
CA LEU A 253 7.37 0.23 2.40
C LEU A 253 8.22 1.03 3.39
N ILE A 254 8.81 0.35 4.38
CA ILE A 254 9.65 1.00 5.41
C ILE A 254 10.92 1.61 4.79
N LYS A 255 11.44 1.03 3.70
CA LYS A 255 12.57 1.59 2.95
C LYS A 255 12.16 2.78 2.06
N ARG A 256 10.94 2.75 1.52
CA ARG A 256 10.44 3.72 0.53
C ARG A 256 10.03 5.07 1.12
N VAL A 257 9.32 5.05 2.25
CA VAL A 257 8.65 6.24 2.81
C VAL A 257 9.29 6.59 4.15
N PRO A 258 9.50 7.88 4.47
CA PRO A 258 9.82 8.29 5.83
C PRO A 258 8.68 7.88 6.78
N VAL A 259 8.96 6.92 7.67
CA VAL A 259 8.01 6.44 8.68
C VAL A 259 8.35 7.05 10.04
N PRO A 260 7.37 7.64 10.76
CA PRO A 260 7.56 8.04 12.16
C PRO A 260 8.08 6.90 13.03
N GLU A 261 8.99 7.19 13.96
CA GLU A 261 9.73 6.15 14.70
C GLU A 261 8.82 5.23 15.54
N ASP A 262 7.74 5.77 16.10
CA ASP A 262 6.73 5.03 16.84
C ASP A 262 5.96 4.03 15.95
N ILE A 263 5.54 4.47 14.76
CA ILE A 263 4.93 3.59 13.75
C ILE A 263 5.94 2.54 13.28
N LYS A 264 7.16 2.97 12.97
CA LYS A 264 8.23 2.11 12.49
C LYS A 264 8.55 0.98 13.47
N LEU A 265 8.57 1.27 14.77
CA LEU A 265 8.76 0.28 15.83
C LEU A 265 7.67 -0.81 15.80
N VAL A 266 6.40 -0.41 15.63
CA VAL A 266 5.28 -1.37 15.54
C VAL A 266 5.36 -2.23 14.28
N LEU A 267 5.73 -1.62 13.14
CA LEU A 267 5.90 -2.35 11.88
C LEU A 267 7.08 -3.30 11.94
N GLN A 268 8.24 -2.88 12.45
CA GLN A 268 9.43 -3.72 12.62
C GLN A 268 9.18 -4.88 13.58
N LYS A 269 8.47 -4.62 14.68
CA LYS A 269 8.02 -5.70 15.56
C LYS A 269 7.18 -6.70 14.79
N THR A 270 6.20 -6.25 14.01
CA THR A 270 5.40 -7.14 13.15
C THR A 270 6.26 -7.96 12.19
N GLN A 271 7.27 -7.34 11.56
CA GLN A 271 8.21 -8.04 10.68
C GLN A 271 8.96 -9.16 11.41
N THR A 272 9.55 -8.88 12.57
CA THR A 272 10.27 -9.88 13.38
C THR A 272 9.37 -11.08 13.69
N LEU A 273 8.10 -10.85 13.99
CA LEU A 273 7.17 -11.93 14.32
C LEU A 273 6.85 -12.80 13.10
N TYR A 274 6.72 -12.20 11.92
CA TYR A 274 6.50 -12.94 10.68
C TYR A 274 7.77 -13.72 10.29
N GLU A 275 8.94 -13.12 10.45
CA GLU A 275 10.25 -13.78 10.25
C GLU A 275 10.45 -14.97 11.19
N GLU A 276 10.12 -14.84 12.47
CA GLU A 276 10.19 -15.93 13.45
C GLU A 276 9.25 -17.07 13.07
N TYR A 277 8.01 -16.76 12.68
CA TYR A 277 7.05 -17.75 12.21
C TYR A 277 7.60 -18.48 10.98
N LEU A 278 8.05 -17.76 9.95
CA LEU A 278 8.57 -18.36 8.72
C LEU A 278 9.84 -19.17 8.95
N THR A 279 10.72 -18.72 9.85
CA THR A 279 11.94 -19.42 10.23
C THR A 279 11.66 -20.77 10.89
N LYS A 280 10.69 -20.82 11.81
CA LYS A 280 10.23 -22.08 12.43
C LYS A 280 9.68 -23.06 11.40
N HIS A 281 9.17 -22.55 10.27
CA HIS A 281 8.53 -23.33 9.23
C HIS A 281 9.34 -23.36 7.92
N ARG A 282 10.66 -23.14 7.96
CA ARG A 282 11.55 -23.05 6.78
C ARG A 282 11.50 -24.27 5.85
N GLN A 283 11.00 -25.41 6.31
CA GLN A 283 10.78 -26.59 5.45
C GLN A 283 9.65 -26.39 4.42
N MET A 284 8.76 -25.40 4.62
CA MET A 284 7.78 -25.02 3.61
C MET A 284 8.44 -24.21 2.51
N ASN A 285 8.44 -24.74 1.29
CA ASN A 285 8.88 -23.99 0.11
C ASN A 285 7.80 -22.99 -0.32
N VAL A 286 7.78 -21.82 0.32
CA VAL A 286 6.73 -20.80 0.15
C VAL A 286 6.57 -20.36 -1.31
N SER A 287 7.66 -20.24 -2.06
CA SER A 287 7.62 -19.82 -3.47
C SER A 287 6.89 -20.81 -4.38
N SER A 288 6.81 -22.09 -3.99
CA SER A 288 6.08 -23.13 -4.75
C SER A 288 4.58 -23.19 -4.46
N ILE A 289 4.11 -22.46 -3.43
CA ILE A 289 2.72 -22.52 -2.99
C ILE A 289 1.86 -21.69 -3.94
N GLN A 290 0.87 -22.33 -4.57
CA GLN A 290 -0.12 -21.64 -5.38
C GLN A 290 -1.09 -20.86 -4.48
N PRO A 291 -1.28 -19.55 -4.67
CA PRO A 291 -2.15 -18.74 -3.83
C PRO A 291 -3.63 -19.04 -4.10
N SER A 292 -4.37 -19.33 -3.04
CA SER A 292 -5.83 -19.43 -3.07
C SER A 292 -6.48 -18.09 -3.43
N ALA A 293 -7.74 -18.12 -3.87
CA ALA A 293 -8.50 -16.89 -4.15
C ALA A 293 -8.57 -15.96 -2.92
N ALA A 294 -8.74 -16.51 -1.72
CA ALA A 294 -8.76 -15.72 -0.48
C ALA A 294 -7.42 -15.02 -0.23
N VAL A 295 -6.28 -15.72 -0.36
CA VAL A 295 -4.95 -15.10 -0.21
C VAL A 295 -4.72 -14.03 -1.28
N ARG A 296 -5.07 -14.30 -2.55
CA ARG A 296 -4.93 -13.31 -3.63
C ARG A 296 -5.73 -12.04 -3.34
N GLN A 297 -7.00 -12.18 -2.95
CA GLN A 297 -7.85 -11.03 -2.63
C GLN A 297 -7.42 -10.30 -1.36
N TYR A 298 -6.84 -11.02 -0.39
CA TYR A 298 -6.28 -10.39 0.81
C TYR A 298 -5.06 -9.56 0.43
N LEU A 299 -4.07 -10.14 -0.25
CA LEU A 299 -2.89 -9.41 -0.71
C LEU A 299 -3.29 -8.20 -1.58
N GLN A 300 -4.21 -8.39 -2.51
CA GLN A 300 -4.71 -7.31 -3.37
C GLN A 300 -5.32 -6.14 -2.59
N SER A 301 -5.97 -6.39 -1.45
CA SER A 301 -6.61 -5.34 -0.64
C SER A 301 -5.63 -4.32 -0.04
N PHE A 302 -4.33 -4.59 -0.07
CA PHE A 302 -3.32 -3.60 0.32
C PHE A 302 -3.10 -2.51 -0.73
N HIS A 303 -3.61 -2.65 -1.96
CA HIS A 303 -3.53 -1.60 -2.99
C HIS A 303 -4.00 -0.22 -2.47
N ASP A 304 -5.13 -0.22 -1.77
CA ASP A 304 -5.77 0.99 -1.24
C ASP A 304 -5.06 1.55 0.01
N VAL A 305 -4.01 0.88 0.48
CA VAL A 305 -3.33 1.15 1.75
C VAL A 305 -1.88 1.59 1.54
N VAL A 306 -1.15 0.95 0.62
CA VAL A 306 0.31 1.14 0.50
C VAL A 306 0.76 2.56 0.11
N ASN A 307 -0.11 3.32 -0.55
CA ASN A 307 0.16 4.72 -0.92
C ASN A 307 -0.46 5.73 0.07
N GLU A 308 -1.10 5.26 1.14
CA GLU A 308 -1.62 6.09 2.23
C GLU A 308 -0.54 6.36 3.29
N GLU A 309 -0.85 7.24 4.24
CA GLU A 309 0.03 7.53 5.38
C GLU A 309 0.36 6.26 6.21
N PRO A 310 1.57 6.14 6.78
CA PRO A 310 2.03 4.89 7.43
C PRO A 310 1.13 4.34 8.55
N ILE A 311 0.36 5.21 9.20
CA ILE A 311 -0.62 4.80 10.22
C ILE A 311 -1.73 3.91 9.64
N TYR A 312 -2.12 4.11 8.38
CA TYR A 312 -3.09 3.25 7.71
C TYR A 312 -2.54 1.85 7.43
N TRP A 313 -1.22 1.72 7.28
CA TRP A 313 -0.58 0.40 7.18
C TRP A 313 -0.75 -0.36 8.49
N VAL A 314 -0.57 0.31 9.62
CA VAL A 314 -0.84 -0.27 10.95
C VAL A 314 -2.30 -0.66 11.09
N VAL A 315 -3.24 0.22 10.70
CA VAL A 315 -4.68 -0.08 10.72
C VAL A 315 -5.00 -1.32 9.88
N SER A 316 -4.32 -1.52 8.76
CA SER A 316 -4.55 -2.69 7.88
C SER A 316 -4.03 -4.02 8.45
N LEU A 317 -3.03 -3.99 9.34
CA LEU A 317 -2.46 -5.18 9.99
C LEU A 317 -3.20 -5.55 11.28
N LEU A 318 -3.87 -4.58 11.90
CA LEU A 318 -4.52 -4.71 13.20
C LEU A 318 -5.62 -5.81 13.25
N PRO A 319 -6.48 -5.98 12.24
CA PRO A 319 -7.50 -7.03 12.21
C PRO A 319 -6.99 -8.42 12.55
N ARG A 320 -5.89 -8.83 11.92
CA ARG A 320 -5.23 -10.11 12.19
C ARG A 320 -4.68 -10.16 13.61
N ALA A 321 -4.04 -9.09 14.06
CA ALA A 321 -3.45 -9.01 15.40
C ALA A 321 -4.51 -9.12 16.51
N LEU A 322 -5.75 -8.65 16.28
CA LEU A 322 -6.85 -8.72 17.25
C LEU A 322 -7.70 -9.98 17.10
N LEU A 323 -8.06 -10.36 15.86
CA LEU A 323 -8.97 -11.46 15.60
C LEU A 323 -8.37 -12.81 16.01
N ARG A 324 -7.07 -13.04 15.80
CA ARG A 324 -6.39 -14.29 16.17
C ARG A 324 -6.48 -14.58 17.69
N PRO A 325 -6.07 -13.66 18.59
CA PRO A 325 -6.29 -13.81 20.03
C PRO A 325 -7.75 -14.04 20.40
N TYR A 326 -8.66 -13.25 19.81
CA TYR A 326 -10.09 -13.36 20.07
C TYR A 326 -10.58 -14.78 19.77
N LEU A 327 -10.25 -15.33 18.60
CA LEU A 327 -10.60 -16.70 18.23
C LEU A 327 -9.95 -17.72 19.16
N ALA A 328 -8.68 -17.51 19.56
CA ALA A 328 -7.96 -18.41 20.46
C ALA A 328 -8.64 -18.57 21.82
N GLN A 329 -9.12 -17.46 22.39
CA GLN A 329 -9.83 -17.43 23.68
C GLN A 329 -11.17 -18.16 23.63
N HIS A 330 -11.83 -18.14 22.47
CA HIS A 330 -13.15 -18.74 22.27
C HIS A 330 -13.10 -20.18 21.71
N ILE A 331 -11.90 -20.73 21.45
CA ILE A 331 -11.68 -22.12 21.01
C ILE A 331 -11.03 -22.93 22.14
N PRO A 332 -11.63 -24.05 22.59
CA PRO A 332 -11.15 -24.82 23.75
C PRO A 332 -9.68 -25.30 23.62
N GLN A 333 -8.90 -25.14 24.69
CA GLN A 333 -7.46 -25.49 24.73
C GLN A 333 -7.14 -26.96 24.40
N ARG A 334 -8.08 -27.89 24.66
CA ARG A 334 -7.93 -29.34 24.37
C ARG A 334 -7.83 -29.68 22.87
N ILE A 335 -8.10 -28.73 21.98
CA ILE A 335 -7.99 -28.90 20.53
C ILE A 335 -6.55 -28.67 20.07
N TYR A 336 -5.82 -27.73 20.67
CA TYR A 336 -4.44 -27.43 20.28
C TYR A 336 -3.50 -28.61 20.52
N THR A 337 -3.74 -29.40 21.58
CA THR A 337 -3.00 -30.65 21.84
C THR A 337 -3.32 -31.77 20.85
N LYS A 338 -4.48 -31.74 20.18
CA LYS A 338 -4.76 -32.65 19.05
C LYS A 338 -4.09 -32.16 17.76
N LEU A 339 -4.00 -30.85 17.56
CA LEU A 339 -3.29 -30.27 16.42
C LEU A 339 -1.78 -30.54 16.48
N SER A 340 -1.20 -30.52 17.69
CA SER A 340 0.21 -30.90 17.90
C SER A 340 0.50 -32.38 17.61
N LEU A 341 -0.51 -33.25 17.47
CA LEU A 341 -0.34 -34.64 17.00
C LEU A 341 -0.23 -34.73 15.48
N PHE A 342 -0.62 -33.69 14.73
CA PHE A 342 -0.36 -33.58 13.31
C PHE A 342 1.07 -33.06 13.12
N SER A 343 2.03 -33.98 13.00
CA SER A 343 3.43 -33.65 12.75
C SER A 343 3.58 -32.84 11.46
N PHE A 344 3.81 -31.52 11.59
CA PHE A 344 4.07 -30.55 10.52
C PHE A 344 2.94 -30.37 9.47
N PRO A 345 2.70 -29.16 8.91
CA PRO A 345 3.49 -27.94 8.99
C PRO A 345 2.90 -26.77 9.83
N CYS A 346 1.99 -27.01 10.78
CA CYS A 346 1.74 -26.03 11.86
C CYS A 346 1.73 -26.71 13.24
N PRO A 347 2.90 -26.88 13.89
CA PRO A 347 3.01 -27.43 15.23
C PRO A 347 2.59 -26.44 16.33
N ASP A 348 2.64 -25.13 16.05
CA ASP A 348 2.31 -24.06 17.00
C ASP A 348 0.90 -23.50 16.72
N ASN A 349 0.13 -23.22 17.79
CA ASN A 349 -1.25 -22.76 17.71
C ASN A 349 -1.38 -21.54 16.76
N PRO A 350 -2.08 -21.65 15.60
CA PRO A 350 -2.20 -20.58 14.60
C PRO A 350 -3.07 -19.41 15.07
N MET A 351 -3.67 -19.54 16.26
CA MET A 351 -4.41 -18.51 16.98
C MET A 351 -3.62 -17.97 18.17
N ASN A 352 -2.44 -18.54 18.49
CA ASN A 352 -1.64 -18.01 19.59
C ASN A 352 -1.16 -16.63 19.17
N PRO A 353 -1.52 -15.59 19.93
CA PRO A 353 -1.06 -14.26 19.62
C PRO A 353 0.45 -14.25 19.68
N VAL A 354 1.07 -13.65 18.68
CA VAL A 354 2.43 -13.15 18.84
C VAL A 354 2.43 -11.81 19.64
N PHE A 355 1.26 -11.40 20.15
CA PHE A 355 1.05 -10.17 20.90
C PHE A 355 0.21 -10.40 22.19
N GLY A 356 0.74 -9.94 23.33
CA GLY A 356 -0.11 -9.44 24.42
C GLY A 356 -0.74 -8.10 24.04
N PRO A 357 -1.89 -7.74 24.63
CA PRO A 357 -3.00 -7.04 23.99
C PRO A 357 -2.76 -5.53 23.82
N ASP A 358 -3.43 -4.96 22.80
CA ASP A 358 -4.08 -3.64 22.71
C ASP A 358 -3.30 -2.35 23.02
N GLU A 359 -2.36 -2.33 23.95
CA GLU A 359 -1.78 -1.10 24.48
C GLU A 359 -0.90 -0.37 23.47
N GLN A 360 -0.06 -1.08 22.70
CA GLN A 360 0.81 -0.44 21.70
C GLN A 360 0.02 0.09 20.49
N TYR A 361 -0.87 -0.72 19.92
CA TYR A 361 -1.71 -0.30 18.80
C TYR A 361 -2.73 0.76 19.23
N GLY A 362 -3.33 0.60 20.40
CA GLY A 362 -4.28 1.56 20.98
C GLY A 362 -3.63 2.89 21.32
N ALA A 363 -2.45 2.90 21.95
CA ALA A 363 -1.70 4.13 22.23
C ALA A 363 -1.26 4.84 20.94
N LEU A 364 -0.83 4.07 19.93
CA LEU A 364 -0.47 4.63 18.62
C LEU A 364 -1.71 5.24 17.95
N LEU A 365 -2.81 4.51 17.83
CA LEU A 365 -4.04 5.04 17.22
C LEU A 365 -4.56 6.27 17.97
N LYS A 366 -4.50 6.27 19.31
CA LYS A 366 -4.85 7.43 20.13
C LYS A 366 -3.98 8.66 19.83
N THR A 367 -2.72 8.47 19.47
CA THR A 367 -1.79 9.56 19.13
C THR A 367 -2.11 10.17 17.75
N TYR A 368 -2.61 9.36 16.82
CA TYR A 368 -2.85 9.77 15.43
C TYR A 368 -4.33 10.02 15.08
N GLN A 369 -5.29 9.63 15.93
CA GLN A 369 -6.72 9.67 15.62
C GLN A 369 -7.23 11.05 15.18
N ASP A 370 -6.66 12.14 15.70
CA ASP A 370 -7.08 13.51 15.36
C ASP A 370 -6.47 14.01 14.03
N ARG A 371 -5.49 13.28 13.48
CA ARG A 371 -4.73 13.66 12.27
C ARG A 371 -5.12 12.87 11.03
N ILE A 372 -5.95 11.85 11.19
CA ILE A 372 -6.28 10.91 10.11
C ILE A 372 -7.77 10.94 9.80
N ASN A 373 -8.12 10.57 8.58
CA ASN A 373 -9.50 10.30 8.22
C ASN A 373 -10.00 9.00 8.87
N ILE A 374 -10.92 9.15 9.83
CA ILE A 374 -11.49 8.05 10.62
C ILE A 374 -12.27 7.07 9.75
N TRP A 375 -13.10 7.56 8.84
CA TRP A 375 -13.88 6.71 7.94
C TRP A 375 -12.99 5.83 7.07
N LYS A 376 -11.87 6.38 6.59
CA LYS A 376 -10.86 5.61 5.86
C LYS A 376 -10.26 4.51 6.75
N ALA A 377 -9.91 4.82 8.00
CA ALA A 377 -9.39 3.84 8.94
C ALA A 377 -10.41 2.72 9.24
N VAL A 378 -11.68 3.07 9.49
CA VAL A 378 -12.78 2.12 9.71
C VAL A 378 -12.97 1.22 8.49
N ASN A 379 -12.97 1.79 7.28
CA ASN A 379 -13.13 1.02 6.05
C ASN A 379 -11.97 0.04 5.83
N ILE A 380 -10.72 0.51 5.98
CA ILE A 380 -9.53 -0.33 5.86
C ILE A 380 -9.59 -1.49 6.86
N PHE A 381 -9.83 -1.18 8.14
CA PHE A 381 -9.92 -2.21 9.18
C PHE A 381 -10.99 -3.26 8.86
N ARG A 382 -12.19 -2.81 8.46
CA ARG A 382 -13.31 -3.71 8.14
C ARG A 382 -13.01 -4.59 6.91
N VAL A 383 -12.44 -4.02 5.84
CA VAL A 383 -12.04 -4.79 4.65
C VAL A 383 -11.08 -5.89 5.04
N GLN A 384 -10.06 -5.55 5.84
CA GLN A 384 -9.04 -6.49 6.28
C GLN A 384 -9.62 -7.57 7.23
N MET A 385 -10.57 -7.24 8.11
CA MET A 385 -11.34 -8.22 8.89
C MET A 385 -12.10 -9.22 7.99
N ILE A 386 -12.73 -8.74 6.91
CA ILE A 386 -13.45 -9.59 5.96
C ILE A 386 -12.48 -10.51 5.21
N LYS A 387 -11.29 -10.02 4.82
CA LYS A 387 -10.27 -10.84 4.15
C LYS A 387 -9.68 -11.90 5.09
N GLU A 388 -9.45 -11.57 6.35
CA GLU A 388 -9.01 -12.52 7.38
C GLU A 388 -10.07 -13.62 7.61
N LYS A 389 -11.35 -13.26 7.69
CA LYS A 389 -12.46 -14.23 7.72
C LYS A 389 -12.46 -15.14 6.49
N ALA A 390 -12.26 -14.60 5.29
CA ALA A 390 -12.24 -15.36 4.05
C ALA A 390 -11.09 -16.39 4.03
N LEU A 391 -9.94 -16.07 4.61
CA LEU A 391 -8.81 -17.02 4.73
C LEU A 391 -9.18 -18.26 5.55
N PHE A 392 -9.92 -18.09 6.65
CA PHE A 392 -10.46 -19.22 7.43
C PHE A 392 -11.52 -20.03 6.67
N LYS A 393 -12.26 -19.40 5.76
CA LYS A 393 -13.21 -20.09 4.89
C LYS A 393 -12.50 -20.91 3.81
N SER A 394 -11.44 -20.37 3.20
CA SER A 394 -10.69 -21.02 2.11
C SER A 394 -9.93 -22.27 2.53
N GLY A 395 -9.68 -22.48 3.84
CA GLY A 395 -9.17 -23.77 4.36
C GLY A 395 -10.04 -24.99 4.01
N LEU A 396 -11.23 -24.77 3.45
CA LEU A 396 -12.14 -25.81 2.95
C LEU A 396 -11.94 -26.16 1.46
N PHE A 397 -11.45 -25.23 0.65
CA PHE A 397 -11.38 -25.31 -0.82
C PHE A 397 -10.03 -24.76 -1.33
N PRO A 398 -8.99 -25.62 -1.44
CA PRO A 398 -7.62 -25.18 -1.70
C PRO A 398 -7.38 -24.67 -3.13
N THR A 399 -8.18 -25.12 -4.10
CA THR A 399 -7.98 -24.83 -5.52
C THR A 399 -9.33 -24.71 -6.23
N GLY A 400 -9.58 -23.58 -6.89
CA GLY A 400 -10.39 -23.52 -8.11
C GLY A 400 -11.91 -23.30 -7.99
N ASP A 401 -12.59 -23.78 -6.95
CA ASP A 401 -14.07 -23.88 -7.01
C ASP A 401 -14.82 -22.96 -6.04
N GLU A 402 -14.30 -21.77 -5.75
CA GLU A 402 -15.17 -20.71 -5.23
C GLU A 402 -15.66 -19.87 -6.41
N GLU A 403 -16.98 -19.91 -6.65
CA GLU A 403 -17.70 -18.87 -7.38
C GLU A 403 -17.07 -17.53 -7.03
N GLU A 404 -16.58 -16.85 -8.06
CA GLU A 404 -16.15 -15.47 -8.05
C GLU A 404 -17.07 -14.69 -7.10
N TRP A 405 -16.54 -14.29 -5.95
CA TRP A 405 -17.27 -13.48 -4.98
C TRP A 405 -17.68 -12.20 -5.70
N LYS A 406 -18.92 -12.16 -6.20
CA LYS A 406 -19.48 -10.97 -6.82
C LYS A 406 -19.55 -9.90 -5.74
N PRO A 407 -19.03 -8.69 -5.99
CA PRO A 407 -19.11 -7.57 -5.05
C PRO A 407 -20.55 -7.04 -5.01
N SER A 408 -21.51 -7.87 -4.59
CA SER A 408 -22.89 -7.50 -4.34
C SER A 408 -23.06 -7.29 -2.83
N SER A 409 -22.34 -6.28 -2.32
CA SER A 409 -22.56 -5.59 -1.03
C SER A 409 -21.26 -5.04 -0.42
N MET A 410 -20.39 -4.41 -1.22
CA MET A 410 -19.78 -3.18 -0.71
C MET A 410 -20.89 -2.12 -0.67
N LYS A 411 -21.81 -2.25 0.30
CA LYS A 411 -22.39 -1.04 0.83
C LYS A 411 -21.19 -0.34 1.45
N ASN A 412 -20.81 0.81 0.89
CA ASN A 412 -20.09 1.81 1.65
C ASN A 412 -20.70 1.79 3.06
N VAL A 413 -19.88 1.89 4.11
CA VAL A 413 -20.44 2.19 5.44
C VAL A 413 -20.99 3.61 5.35
N GLU A 414 -22.13 3.78 4.69
CA GLU A 414 -22.97 4.92 4.84
C GLU A 414 -23.53 4.80 6.25
N SER A 415 -22.80 5.38 7.21
CA SER A 415 -23.42 6.02 8.37
C SER A 415 -24.40 5.13 9.14
N GLY A 416 -24.00 3.91 9.50
CA GLY A 416 -24.77 3.07 10.41
C GLY A 416 -25.07 3.83 11.72
N PRO A 417 -26.23 3.58 12.37
CA PRO A 417 -26.67 4.35 13.53
C PRO A 417 -25.64 4.35 14.66
N ASP A 418 -24.92 3.25 14.86
CA ASP A 418 -23.90 3.10 15.90
C ASP A 418 -22.62 3.90 15.64
N LEU A 419 -22.27 4.16 14.37
CA LEU A 419 -21.15 5.04 14.03
C LEU A 419 -21.53 6.52 14.11
N ARG A 420 -22.78 6.86 13.76
CA ARG A 420 -23.30 8.22 13.90
C ARG A 420 -23.33 8.68 15.36
N VAL A 421 -23.55 7.77 16.31
CA VAL A 421 -23.55 8.08 17.75
C VAL A 421 -22.13 8.32 18.29
N LYS A 422 -21.11 7.69 17.69
CA LYS A 422 -19.71 7.77 18.14
C LYS A 422 -18.91 8.92 17.52
N LEU A 423 -19.46 9.58 16.51
CA LEU A 423 -18.84 10.71 15.81
C LEU A 423 -19.52 12.02 16.22
N VAL A 424 -18.73 13.08 16.40
CA VAL A 424 -19.26 14.43 16.56
C VAL A 424 -19.85 14.85 15.22
N ALA A 425 -21.18 14.92 15.15
CA ALA A 425 -21.87 15.44 13.99
C ALA A 425 -21.83 16.98 14.03
N GLU A 426 -20.83 17.60 13.41
CA GLU A 426 -20.97 19.00 13.00
C GLU A 426 -21.95 19.08 11.82
N GLN A 427 -23.24 19.16 12.14
CA GLN A 427 -24.28 19.61 11.22
C GLN A 427 -24.43 21.14 11.36
N LEU A 428 -23.75 21.88 10.49
CA LEU A 428 -24.25 23.13 9.90
C LEU A 428 -23.89 23.18 8.41
#